data_AF-A0A8T4PRZ7-F1
#
_entry.id   AF-A0A8T4PRZ7-F1
#
_cell.length_a   1.000
_cell.length_b   1.000
_cell.length_c   1.000
_cell.angle_alpha   90.00
_cell.angle_beta   90.00
_cell.angle_gamma   90.00
#
_symmetry.space_group_name_H-M   'P 1'
#
loop_
_entity.id
_entity.type
_entity.pdbx_description
1 polymer ?
#
loop_
_entity_poly.entity_id
_entity_poly.type
_entity_poly.pdbx_seq_one_letter_code
_entity_poly.pdbx_strand_id
1 'polypeptide(L)' 'MVFLRVKKINNNNYYYLVKSVRINGKIRQKVVKYIGKSKNLVSMLKNAEKK' A
#
# COMPACT_ATOMS: atom_id res chain seq x y z
N MET A 1 12.48 -1.26 -3.73
CA MET A 1 11.74 -0.09 -3.21
C MET A 1 10.27 -0.44 -3.04
N VAL A 2 9.63 0.07 -1.99
CA VAL A 2 8.21 -0.13 -1.67
C VAL A 2 7.47 1.18 -1.92
N PHE A 3 6.28 1.10 -2.50
CA PHE A 3 5.46 2.25 -2.88
C PHE A 3 4.06 2.11 -2.32
N LEU A 4 3.45 3.22 -1.91
CA LEU A 4 2.03 3.28 -1.59
C LEU A 4 1.21 3.44 -2.87
N ARG A 5 0.20 2.60 -3.04
CA ARG A 5 -0.78 2.68 -4.12
C ARG A 5 -2.18 2.85 -3.53
N VAL A 6 -3.03 3.52 -4.30
CA VAL A 6 -4.44 3.75 -3.95
C VAL A 6 -5.32 3.26 -5.09
N LYS A 7 -6.44 2.62 -4.75
CA LYS A 7 -7.50 2.23 -5.67
C LYS A 7 -8.83 2.74 -5.13
N LYS A 8 -9.60 3.45 -5.96
CA LYS A 8 -10.94 3.92 -5.62
C LYS A 8 -11.96 2.87 -6.05
N ILE A 9 -12.80 2.42 -5.11
CA ILE A 9 -13.90 1.47 -5.36
C ILE A 9 -15.12 1.97 -4.59
N ASN A 10 -16.26 2.14 -5.25
CA ASN A 10 -17.52 2.60 -4.64
C ASN A 10 -17.33 3.78 -3.68
N ASN A 11 -16.70 4.85 -4.18
CA ASN A 11 -16.34 6.07 -3.42
C ASN A 11 -15.38 5.88 -2.22
N ASN A 12 -14.88 4.68 -1.98
CA ASN A 12 -13.91 4.40 -0.93
C ASN A 12 -12.50 4.29 -1.53
N ASN A 13 -11.52 4.90 -0.86
CA ASN A 13 -10.10 4.76 -1.23
C ASN A 13 -9.47 3.61 -0.45
N TYR A 14 -8.88 2.67 -1.18
CA TYR A 14 -8.21 1.49 -0.64
C TYR A 14 -6.72 1.57 -0.92
N TYR A 15 -5.93 1.45 0.14
CA TYR A 15 -4.49 1.61 0.11
C TYR A 15 -3.77 0.27 0.22
N TYR A 16 -2.68 0.13 -0.52
CA TYR A 16 -1.84 -1.06 -0.50
C TYR A 16 -0.38 -0.68 -0.77
N LEU A 17 0.53 -1.37 -0.09
CA LEU A 17 1.96 -1.29 -0.35
C LEU A 17 2.31 -2.27 -1.45
N VAL A 18 3.04 -1.80 -2.46
CA VAL A 18 3.60 -2.63 -3.53
C VAL A 18 5.11 -2.55 -3.52
N LYS A 19 5.78 -3.67 -3.79
CA LYS A 19 7.22 -3.72 -4.01
C LYS A 19 7.48 -3.94 -5.50
N SER A 20 8.42 -3.19 -6.02
CA SER A 20 8.95 -3.44 -7.35
C SER A 20 9.92 -4.62 -7.31
N VAL A 21 9.66 -5.66 -8.11
CA VAL A 21 10.47 -6.88 -8.24
C VAL A 21 10.73 -7.19 -9.71
N ARG A 22 11.92 -7.68 -10.05
CA ARG A 22 12.21 -8.20 -11.40
C ARG A 22 11.81 -9.68 -11.46
N ILE A 23 10.96 -10.02 -12.42
CA ILE A 23 10.55 -11.41 -12.70
C ILE A 23 10.67 -11.60 -14.20
N ASN A 24 11.49 -12.57 -14.62
CA ASN A 24 11.78 -12.88 -16.03
C ASN A 24 12.22 -11.63 -16.83
N GLY A 25 13.18 -10.87 -16.28
CA GLY A 25 13.72 -9.65 -16.89
C GLY A 25 12.79 -8.42 -16.85
N LYS A 26 11.51 -8.58 -16.53
CA LYS A 26 10.54 -7.48 -16.48
C LYS A 26 10.31 -6.99 -15.06
N ILE A 27 10.19 -5.67 -14.89
CA ILE A 27 9.81 -5.06 -13.62
C ILE A 27 8.30 -5.27 -13.41
N ARG A 28 7.94 -5.90 -12.29
CA ARG A 28 6.55 -6.12 -11.87
C ARG A 28 6.33 -5.54 -10.48
N GLN A 29 5.15 -4.99 -10.24
CA GLN A 29 4.72 -4.59 -8.89
C GLN A 29 4.00 -5.75 -8.23
N LYS A 30 4.50 -6.22 -7.08
CA LYS A 30 3.81 -7.19 -6.22
C LYS A 30 3.22 -6.48 -5.01
N VAL A 31 1.98 -6.80 -4.66
CA VAL A 31 1.36 -6.32 -3.42
C VAL A 31 2.07 -6.98 -2.23
N VAL A 32 2.54 -6.16 -1.30
CA VAL A 32 3.21 -6.58 -0.06
C VAL A 32 2.22 -6.58 1.09
N LYS A 33 1.44 -5.52 1.21
CA LYS A 33 0.51 -5.35 2.33
C LYS A 33 -0.73 -4.59 1.90
N TYR A 34 -1.88 -5.14 2.23
CA TYR A 34 -3.15 -4.42 2.12
C TYR A 34 -3.39 -3.62 3.40
N ILE A 35 -3.63 -2.32 3.25
CA ILE A 35 -3.88 -1.41 4.39
C ILE A 35 -5.40 -1.22 4.57
N GLY A 36 -6.16 -1.29 3.48
CA GLY A 36 -7.60 -1.07 3.50
C GLY A 36 -7.95 0.41 3.36
N LYS A 37 -8.96 0.88 4.08
CA LYS A 37 -9.51 2.23 3.94
C LYS A 37 -8.57 3.30 4.52
N SER A 38 -8.77 4.55 4.12
CA SER A 38 -8.03 5.72 4.65
C SER A 38 -8.00 5.79 6.18
N LYS A 39 -9.10 5.47 6.86
CA LYS A 39 -9.14 5.43 8.35
C LYS A 39 -8.07 4.51 8.95
N ASN A 40 -7.83 3.36 8.33
CA ASN A 40 -6.82 2.40 8.78
C ASN A 40 -5.39 2.87 8.50
N LEU A 41 -5.19 3.63 7.41
CA LEU A 41 -3.89 4.24 7.10
C LEU A 41 -3.49 5.25 8.19
N VAL A 42 -4.43 6.12 8.59
CA VAL A 42 -4.18 7.16 9.60
C VAL A 42 -3.87 6.55 10.97
N SER A 43 -4.61 5.50 11.38
CA SER A 43 -4.32 4.82 12.65
C SER A 43 -2.95 4.15 12.65
N MET A 44 -2.54 3.54 11.53
CA MET A 44 -1.21 2.94 11.41
C MET A 44 -0.08 3.98 11.50
N LEU A 45 -0.24 5.13 10.85
CA LEU A 45 0.77 6.21 10.88
C LEU A 45 0.95 6.76 12.30
N LYS A 46 -0.16 7.05 13.01
CA LYS A 46 -0.11 7.53 14.40
C LYS A 46 0.58 6.54 15.34
N ASN A 47 0.42 5.23 15.10
CA ASN A 47 1.09 4.21 15.91
C ASN A 47 2.59 4.09 15.58
N ALA A 48 2.99 4.40 14.34
CA ALA A 48 4.40 4.40 13.93
C ALA A 48 5.16 5.61 14.47
N GLU A 49 4.53 6.79 14.58
CA GLU A 49 5.13 8.01 15.14
C GLU A 49 5.32 7.94 16.66
N LYS A 50 4.55 7.10 17.35
CA LYS A 50 4.64 6.90 18.80
C LYS A 50 5.73 5.92 19.23
N LYS A 51 6.42 5.29 18.27
CA LYS A 51 7.37 4.20 18.50
C LYS A 51 8.77 4.63 18.11
#